data_AF-A0A524E6R3-F1
#
_entry.id   AF-A0A524E6R3-F1
#
_cell.length_a   1.000
_cell.length_b   1.000
_cell.length_c   1.000
_cell.angle_alpha   90.00
_cell.angle_beta   90.00
_cell.angle_gamma   90.00
#
_symmetry.space_group_name_H-M   'P 1'
#
loop_
_entity.id
_entity.type
_entity.pdbx_description
1 polymer ?
#
loop_
_entity_poly.entity_id
_entity_poly.type
_entity_poly.pdbx_seq_one_letter_code
_entity_poly.pdbx_strand_id
1 'polypeptide(L)'
;MKTFSVKPIGFVRNSIDEECLKFEENDIKLDIDTALKQINGPQTSKIIIGEEYEECLDGIEDFSHLNISFWTHLQSEKAREIKKVHPVGSKRFPIKGIFATRSPVRPNPVCQTTVKLIKRQGNSLIVEGLDAIDETPIIDIKPHLPYYDSPTEVHLAEWMYQVMDYLHDVAKSHGLNEEQTQYASDYRAHPCLKLD
;
A
#
# COMPACT_ATOMS: atom_id res chain seq x y z
N MET A 1 5.39 28.58 -1.06
CA MET A 1 5.35 27.38 -0.19
C MET A 1 6.77 27.07 0.25
N LYS A 2 6.99 26.58 1.48
CA LYS A 2 8.31 26.09 1.91
C LYS A 2 8.47 24.64 1.43
N THR A 3 9.61 24.31 0.86
CA THR A 3 9.99 22.93 0.54
C THR A 3 10.80 22.34 1.69
N PHE A 4 10.65 21.05 1.94
CA PHE A 4 11.49 20.30 2.88
C PHE A 4 12.01 19.03 2.21
N SER A 5 13.08 18.48 2.74
CA SER A 5 13.64 17.19 2.33
C SER A 5 13.21 16.09 3.30
N VAL A 6 13.08 14.88 2.77
CA VAL A 6 12.87 13.65 3.56
C VAL A 6 14.06 12.74 3.34
N LYS A 7 14.63 12.20 4.42
CA LYS A 7 15.70 11.19 4.37
C LYS A 7 15.06 9.82 4.66
N PRO A 8 15.28 8.80 3.83
CA PRO A 8 14.87 7.44 4.16
C PRO A 8 15.51 6.95 5.46
N ILE A 9 14.75 6.19 6.26
CA ILE A 9 15.24 5.52 7.48
C ILE A 9 15.63 4.06 7.22
N GLY A 10 15.30 3.53 6.04
CA GLY A 10 15.55 2.16 5.65
C GLY A 10 15.03 1.87 4.25
N PHE A 11 15.13 0.61 3.84
CA PHE A 11 14.70 0.14 2.53
C PHE A 11 14.03 -1.23 2.62
N VAL A 12 13.09 -1.46 1.71
CA VAL A 12 12.49 -2.77 1.50
C VAL A 12 13.48 -3.69 0.78
N ARG A 13 13.50 -4.96 1.21
CA ARG A 13 14.08 -6.09 0.48
C ARG A 13 12.99 -7.11 0.17
N ASN A 14 12.72 -7.31 -1.11
CA ASN A 14 11.63 -8.13 -1.60
C ASN A 14 12.03 -8.85 -2.91
N SER A 15 11.37 -9.96 -3.25
CA SER A 15 11.56 -10.60 -4.56
C SER A 15 10.67 -9.99 -5.65
N ILE A 16 9.75 -9.10 -5.27
CA ILE A 16 8.93 -8.30 -6.18
C ILE A 16 9.67 -6.99 -6.41
N ASP A 17 9.98 -6.65 -7.65
CA ASP A 17 10.75 -5.46 -8.05
C ASP A 17 10.01 -4.56 -9.06
N GLU A 18 8.78 -4.91 -9.45
CA GLU A 18 8.01 -4.21 -10.48
C GLU A 18 6.68 -3.67 -9.94
N GLU A 19 6.38 -2.38 -10.16
CA GLU A 19 5.10 -1.77 -9.76
C GLU A 19 3.94 -2.28 -10.65
N CYS A 20 2.81 -2.67 -10.06
CA CYS A 20 1.63 -3.07 -10.84
C CYS A 20 0.76 -1.89 -11.30
N LEU A 21 0.87 -0.72 -10.66
CA LEU A 21 0.20 0.52 -11.06
C LEU A 21 1.23 1.53 -11.57
N LYS A 22 1.29 1.71 -12.89
CA LYS A 22 2.31 2.53 -13.55
C LYS A 22 1.68 3.79 -14.14
N PHE A 23 2.44 4.88 -14.16
CA PHE A 23 2.05 6.09 -14.86
C PHE A 23 2.10 5.88 -16.38
N GLU A 24 0.98 6.09 -17.06
CA GLU A 24 0.84 5.92 -18.52
C GLU A 24 -0.18 6.94 -19.05
N GLU A 25 0.10 7.59 -20.19
CA GLU A 25 -0.87 8.49 -20.88
C GLU A 25 -1.48 9.63 -20.03
N ASN A 26 -0.74 10.22 -19.09
CA ASN A 26 -1.24 11.21 -18.11
C ASN A 26 -2.28 10.65 -17.12
N ASP A 27 -2.24 9.34 -16.90
CA ASP A 27 -3.05 8.60 -15.93
C ASP A 27 -2.20 7.48 -15.31
N ILE A 28 -2.85 6.52 -14.66
CA ILE A 28 -2.24 5.25 -14.26
C ILE A 28 -2.84 4.10 -15.07
N LYS A 29 -2.13 2.98 -15.09
CA LYS A 29 -2.60 1.72 -15.64
C LYS A 29 -2.26 0.58 -14.70
N LEU A 30 -3.24 -0.28 -14.45
CA LEU A 30 -3.04 -1.53 -13.74
C LEU A 30 -2.53 -2.60 -14.71
N ASP A 31 -1.34 -3.10 -14.43
CA ASP A 31 -0.77 -4.31 -14.99
C ASP A 31 -1.26 -5.49 -14.15
N ILE A 32 -2.28 -6.18 -14.69
CA ILE A 32 -2.95 -7.29 -14.00
C ILE A 32 -1.98 -8.47 -13.81
N ASP A 33 -1.13 -8.77 -14.79
CA ASP A 33 -0.18 -9.88 -14.70
C ASP A 33 0.84 -9.63 -13.58
N THR A 34 1.35 -8.40 -13.49
CA THR A 34 2.23 -8.00 -12.39
C THR A 34 1.49 -8.03 -11.05
N ALA A 35 0.26 -7.52 -10.97
CA ALA A 35 -0.54 -7.59 -9.74
C ALA A 35 -0.77 -9.04 -9.27
N LEU A 36 -1.09 -9.96 -10.18
CA LEU A 36 -1.30 -11.38 -9.87
C LEU A 36 0.00 -12.07 -9.43
N LYS A 37 1.14 -11.74 -10.05
CA LYS A 37 2.45 -12.22 -9.59
C LYS A 37 2.78 -11.75 -8.19
N GLN A 38 2.46 -10.49 -7.86
CA GLN A 38 2.67 -9.94 -6.52
C GLN A 38 1.81 -10.64 -5.47
N ILE A 39 0.54 -10.89 -5.78
CA ILE A 39 -0.38 -11.64 -4.90
C ILE A 39 0.11 -13.06 -4.65
N ASN A 40 0.62 -13.74 -5.70
CA ASN A 40 1.23 -15.06 -5.57
C ASN A 40 2.69 -15.02 -5.09
N GLY A 41 3.21 -13.83 -4.78
CA GLY A 41 4.59 -13.57 -4.40
C GLY A 41 4.89 -13.96 -2.95
N PRO A 42 6.05 -13.52 -2.42
CA PRO A 42 6.39 -13.79 -1.03
C PRO A 42 5.34 -13.15 -0.11
N GLN A 43 4.79 -13.97 0.78
CA GLN A 43 3.82 -13.54 1.78
C GLN A 43 4.42 -12.51 2.76
N THR A 44 5.75 -12.41 2.81
CA THR A 44 6.47 -11.51 3.72
C THR A 44 7.51 -10.66 3.00
N SER A 45 7.61 -9.40 3.39
CA SER A 45 8.70 -8.49 3.00
C SER A 45 9.70 -8.31 4.14
N LYS A 46 10.96 -8.03 3.81
CA LYS A 46 11.97 -7.61 4.78
C LYS A 46 12.14 -6.10 4.69
N ILE A 47 12.12 -5.40 5.82
CA ILE A 47 12.51 -4.00 5.93
C ILE A 47 13.87 -3.95 6.61
N ILE A 48 14.86 -3.29 6.00
CA ILE A 48 16.18 -3.05 6.59
C ILE A 48 16.27 -1.58 6.98
N ILE A 49 16.40 -1.32 8.27
CA ILE A 49 16.57 0.01 8.84
C ILE A 49 18.05 0.37 8.89
N GLY A 50 18.40 1.64 8.68
CA GLY A 50 19.77 2.13 8.83
C GLY A 50 20.30 1.78 10.22
N GLU A 51 21.56 1.34 10.32
CA GLU A 51 22.18 0.96 11.59
C GLU A 51 22.10 2.11 12.61
N GLU A 52 22.15 3.37 12.15
CA GLU A 52 22.03 4.55 13.02
C GLU A 52 20.65 4.69 13.69
N TYR A 53 19.64 3.94 13.26
CA TYR A 53 18.29 3.95 13.80
C TYR A 53 17.88 2.62 14.45
N GLU A 54 18.82 1.69 14.66
CA GLU A 54 18.49 0.37 15.22
C GLU A 54 17.83 0.47 16.61
N GLU A 55 18.34 1.33 17.49
CA GLU A 55 17.77 1.57 18.83
C GLU A 55 16.35 2.15 18.78
N CYS A 56 15.96 2.81 17.66
CA CYS A 56 14.59 3.30 17.48
C CYS A 56 13.56 2.17 17.34
N LEU A 57 14.00 0.92 17.15
CA LEU A 57 13.13 -0.27 17.09
C LEU A 57 12.86 -0.90 18.45
N ASP A 58 13.43 -0.40 19.54
CA ASP A 58 13.25 -0.98 20.86
C ASP A 58 11.79 -0.93 21.31
N GLY A 59 11.26 -2.08 21.75
CA GLY A 59 9.84 -2.27 22.07
C GLY A 59 8.92 -2.52 20.87
N ILE A 60 9.41 -2.53 19.62
CA ILE A 60 8.56 -2.75 18.45
C ILE A 60 7.86 -4.11 18.45
N GLU A 61 8.48 -5.11 19.06
CA GLU A 61 7.97 -6.49 19.17
C GLU A 61 6.79 -6.62 20.13
N ASP A 62 6.52 -5.61 20.95
CA ASP A 62 5.33 -5.55 21.82
C ASP A 62 4.04 -5.31 21.00
N PHE A 63 4.17 -4.99 19.71
CA PHE A 63 3.05 -4.72 18.79
C PHE A 63 2.95 -5.80 17.71
N SER A 64 1.73 -6.23 17.41
CA SER A 64 1.47 -7.20 16.34
C SER A 64 1.41 -6.57 14.94
N HIS A 65 1.07 -5.28 14.86
CA HIS A 65 0.87 -4.57 13.60
C HIS A 65 1.54 -3.19 13.62
N LEU A 66 2.04 -2.79 12.46
CA LEU A 66 2.77 -1.55 12.25
C LEU A 66 2.19 -0.80 11.05
N ASN A 67 2.12 0.52 11.16
CA ASN A 67 1.88 1.42 10.03
C ASN A 67 3.22 1.79 9.40
N ILE A 68 3.46 1.34 8.17
CA ILE A 68 4.67 1.61 7.40
C ILE A 68 4.38 2.73 6.40
N SER A 69 5.10 3.84 6.51
CA SER A 69 5.10 4.91 5.49
C SER A 69 6.32 4.78 4.59
N PHE A 70 6.12 4.78 3.29
CA PHE A 70 7.18 4.53 2.31
C PHE A 70 7.03 5.41 1.06
N TRP A 71 8.11 5.55 0.30
CA TRP A 71 8.17 6.42 -0.88
C TRP A 71 8.15 5.60 -2.18
N THR A 72 7.15 5.76 -3.04
CA THR A 72 7.15 5.07 -4.35
C THR A 72 8.16 5.75 -5.28
N HIS A 73 9.36 5.18 -5.31
CA HIS A 73 10.58 5.80 -5.82
C HIS A 73 10.74 5.76 -7.34
N LEU A 74 9.97 4.93 -8.04
CA LEU A 74 10.00 4.82 -9.50
C LEU A 74 9.08 5.84 -10.21
N GLN A 75 8.36 6.67 -9.43
CA GLN A 75 7.44 7.66 -9.99
C GLN A 75 8.19 8.84 -10.62
N SER A 76 7.94 9.06 -11.92
CA SER A 76 8.50 10.20 -12.65
C SER A 76 7.98 11.56 -12.13
N GLU A 77 8.71 12.65 -12.38
CA GLU A 77 8.26 14.00 -12.02
C GLU A 77 6.90 14.33 -12.63
N LYS A 78 6.68 13.94 -13.89
CA LYS A 78 5.41 14.11 -14.58
C LYS A 78 4.25 13.37 -13.90
N ALA A 79 4.51 12.16 -13.38
CA ALA A 79 3.53 11.41 -12.60
C ALA A 79 3.15 12.14 -11.31
N ARG A 80 4.07 12.92 -10.73
CA ARG A 80 3.81 13.70 -9.51
C ARG A 80 3.02 15.00 -9.78
N GLU A 81 2.96 15.46 -11.03
CA GLU A 81 2.25 16.69 -11.43
C GLU A 81 0.77 16.48 -11.77
N ILE A 82 0.36 15.25 -12.11
CA ILE A 82 -1.04 15.00 -12.42
C ILE A 82 -1.91 15.23 -11.18
N LYS A 83 -3.18 15.56 -11.41
CA LYS A 83 -4.14 15.99 -10.36
C LYS A 83 -5.29 15.02 -10.19
N LYS A 84 -5.52 14.19 -11.21
CA LYS A 84 -6.66 13.30 -11.32
C LYS A 84 -6.23 11.99 -12.00
N VAL A 85 -6.90 10.90 -11.64
CA VAL A 85 -6.67 9.56 -12.21
C VAL A 85 -8.00 8.85 -12.38
N HIS A 86 -8.06 7.89 -13.30
CA HIS A 86 -9.09 6.86 -13.23
C HIS A 86 -8.68 5.86 -12.12
N PRO A 87 -9.54 5.59 -11.12
CA PRO A 87 -9.24 4.59 -10.10
C PRO A 87 -8.77 3.27 -10.72
N VAL A 88 -7.71 2.69 -10.16
CA VAL A 88 -7.03 1.47 -10.67
C VAL A 88 -6.66 1.51 -12.16
N GLY A 89 -6.57 2.71 -12.76
CA GLY A 89 -6.25 2.90 -14.17
C GLY A 89 -7.32 2.44 -15.15
N SER A 90 -8.56 2.24 -14.68
CA SER A 90 -9.65 1.73 -15.51
C SER A 90 -10.65 2.82 -15.86
N LYS A 91 -10.82 3.08 -17.17
CA LYS A 91 -11.82 4.02 -17.72
C LYS A 91 -13.28 3.63 -17.41
N ARG A 92 -13.51 2.44 -16.84
CA ARG A 92 -14.81 2.02 -16.28
C ARG A 92 -15.25 2.93 -15.13
N PHE A 93 -14.31 3.46 -14.35
CA PHE A 93 -14.61 4.26 -13.16
C PHE A 93 -14.45 5.75 -13.45
N PRO A 94 -15.33 6.61 -12.93
CA PRO A 94 -15.22 8.05 -13.15
C PRO A 94 -13.91 8.59 -12.60
N ILE A 95 -13.25 9.47 -13.35
CA ILE A 95 -12.02 10.14 -12.94
C ILE A 95 -12.18 10.85 -11.58
N LYS A 96 -11.19 10.72 -10.69
CA LYS A 96 -11.18 11.31 -9.34
C LYS A 96 -9.94 12.15 -9.12
N GLY A 97 -10.05 13.15 -8.24
CA GLY A 97 -8.88 13.87 -7.74
C GLY A 97 -7.98 12.91 -6.95
N ILE A 98 -6.66 13.03 -7.10
CA ILE A 98 -5.70 12.07 -6.52
C ILE A 98 -5.86 11.92 -5.00
N PHE A 99 -6.17 13.00 -4.28
CA PHE A 99 -6.39 12.96 -2.82
C PHE A 99 -7.68 12.24 -2.39
N ALA A 100 -8.58 11.94 -3.33
CA ALA A 100 -9.74 11.08 -3.08
C ALA A 100 -9.44 9.60 -3.41
N THR A 101 -8.20 9.27 -3.79
CA THR A 101 -7.78 7.92 -4.20
C THR A 101 -6.57 7.46 -3.39
N ARG A 102 -6.21 6.18 -3.55
CA ARG A 102 -4.96 5.62 -3.03
C ARG A 102 -3.86 5.47 -4.10
N SER A 103 -3.97 6.17 -5.22
CA SER A 103 -3.02 6.05 -6.33
C SER A 103 -1.57 6.37 -5.94
N PRO A 104 -0.56 5.58 -6.36
CA PRO A 104 0.85 5.86 -6.05
C PRO A 104 1.38 7.13 -6.75
N VAL A 105 0.75 7.55 -7.85
CA VAL A 105 1.07 8.82 -8.51
C VAL A 105 0.42 9.97 -7.75
N ARG A 106 1.24 10.81 -7.12
CA ARG A 106 0.79 11.95 -6.30
C ARG A 106 1.94 12.95 -6.08
N PRO A 107 1.64 14.21 -5.71
CA PRO A 107 2.68 15.25 -5.58
C PRO A 107 3.86 14.87 -4.67
N ASN A 108 3.54 14.25 -3.53
CA ASN A 108 4.49 13.59 -2.65
C ASN A 108 4.13 12.10 -2.59
N PRO A 109 4.85 11.22 -3.32
CA PRO A 109 4.57 9.77 -3.44
C PRO A 109 4.79 8.97 -2.15
N VAL A 110 4.25 9.47 -1.03
CA VAL A 110 4.20 8.77 0.25
C VAL A 110 2.99 7.85 0.23
N CYS A 111 3.23 6.56 0.37
CA CYS A 111 2.23 5.52 0.57
C CYS A 111 2.29 5.02 2.02
N GLN A 112 1.20 4.41 2.47
CA GLN A 112 1.10 3.86 3.82
C GLN A 112 0.34 2.55 3.81
N THR A 113 0.89 1.56 4.51
CA THR A 113 0.29 0.24 4.65
C THR A 113 0.41 -0.25 6.08
N THR A 114 -0.68 -0.80 6.60
CA THR A 114 -0.68 -1.51 7.88
C THR A 114 -0.23 -2.94 7.62
N VAL A 115 0.86 -3.34 8.27
CA VAL A 115 1.47 -4.66 8.11
C VAL A 115 1.43 -5.41 9.42
N LYS A 116 1.46 -6.74 9.35
CA LYS A 116 1.66 -7.58 10.53
C LYS A 116 3.17 -7.78 10.75
N LEU A 117 3.65 -7.52 11.96
CA LEU A 117 5.02 -7.81 12.35
C LEU A 117 5.17 -9.33 12.60
N ILE A 118 6.04 -9.98 11.85
CA ILE A 118 6.34 -11.41 12.02
C ILE A 118 7.51 -11.60 12.99
N LYS A 119 8.58 -10.82 12.83
CA LYS A 119 9.74 -10.80 13.76
C LYS A 119 10.66 -9.61 13.51
N ARG A 120 11.39 -9.19 14.54
CA ARG A 120 12.59 -8.33 14.42
C ARG A 120 13.85 -9.20 14.40
N GLN A 121 14.88 -8.77 13.67
CA GLN A 121 16.23 -9.34 13.65
C GLN A 121 17.24 -8.19 13.54
N GLY A 122 17.76 -7.72 14.69
CA GLY A 122 18.62 -6.54 14.76
C GLY A 122 17.90 -5.30 14.20
N ASN A 123 18.51 -4.67 13.21
CA ASN A 123 17.95 -3.54 12.44
C ASN A 123 16.97 -3.94 11.33
N SER A 124 16.46 -5.18 11.30
CA SER A 124 15.53 -5.62 10.25
C SER A 124 14.22 -6.16 10.79
N LEU A 125 13.14 -5.92 10.04
CA LEU A 125 11.79 -6.39 10.35
C LEU A 125 11.32 -7.32 9.23
N ILE A 126 10.78 -8.47 9.58
CA ILE A 126 10.02 -9.32 8.66
C ILE A 126 8.55 -9.02 8.89
N VAL A 127 7.84 -8.63 7.83
CA VAL A 127 6.45 -8.18 7.89
C VAL A 127 5.61 -8.86 6.82
N GLU A 128 4.32 -9.02 7.09
CA GLU A 128 3.32 -9.59 6.18
C GLU A 128 2.33 -8.49 5.75
N GLY A 129 1.95 -8.49 4.47
CA GLY A 129 0.97 -7.56 3.90
C GLY A 129 1.53 -6.22 3.38
N LEU A 130 2.85 -6.05 3.28
CA LEU A 130 3.45 -4.84 2.70
C LEU A 130 3.31 -4.83 1.17
N ASP A 131 2.72 -3.78 0.62
CA ASP A 131 2.52 -3.55 -0.82
C ASP A 131 3.62 -2.65 -1.43
N ALA A 132 4.88 -2.97 -1.11
CA ALA A 132 6.06 -2.26 -1.59
C ALA A 132 7.02 -3.20 -2.34
N ILE A 133 7.54 -2.70 -3.45
CA ILE A 133 8.54 -3.40 -4.26
C ILE A 133 9.94 -3.30 -3.62
N ASP A 134 10.87 -4.11 -4.11
CA ASP A 134 12.27 -4.08 -3.71
C ASP A 134 12.85 -2.67 -3.81
N GLU A 135 13.80 -2.37 -2.93
CA GLU A 135 14.49 -1.08 -2.84
C GLU A 135 13.60 0.12 -2.46
N THR A 136 12.31 -0.11 -2.16
CA THR A 136 11.41 0.97 -1.75
C THR A 136 11.92 1.65 -0.48
N PRO A 137 12.17 2.98 -0.50
CA PRO A 137 12.59 3.73 0.68
C PRO A 137 11.50 3.78 1.75
N ILE A 138 11.85 3.45 2.99
CA ILE A 138 11.00 3.64 4.16
C ILE A 138 11.20 5.03 4.72
N ILE A 139 10.09 5.71 5.01
CA ILE A 139 10.07 7.07 5.56
C ILE A 139 9.82 7.05 7.06
N ASP A 140 8.89 6.23 7.53
CA ASP A 140 8.45 6.21 8.93
C ASP A 140 7.79 4.88 9.30
N ILE A 141 7.83 4.51 10.57
CA ILE A 141 7.24 3.30 11.15
C ILE A 141 6.55 3.67 12.46
N LYS A 142 5.31 3.23 12.64
CA LYS A 142 4.55 3.42 13.89
C LYS A 142 3.81 2.15 14.29
N PRO A 143 3.59 1.90 15.58
CA PRO A 143 2.64 0.87 15.99
C PRO A 143 1.24 1.21 15.48
N HIS A 144 0.47 0.19 15.07
CA HIS A 144 -0.95 0.35 14.77
C HIS A 144 -1.75 0.31 16.06
N LEU A 145 -2.56 1.35 16.30
CA LEU A 145 -3.36 1.53 17.49
C LEU A 145 -4.84 1.54 17.09
N PRO A 146 -5.59 0.42 17.25
CA PRO A 146 -6.95 0.31 16.71
C PRO A 146 -7.90 1.43 17.15
N TYR A 147 -7.79 1.92 18.39
CA TYR A 147 -8.65 3.00 18.90
C TYR A 147 -8.39 4.35 18.21
N TYR A 148 -7.25 4.53 17.53
CA TYR A 148 -6.86 5.74 16.82
C TYR A 148 -6.88 5.55 15.30
N ASP A 149 -6.39 4.41 14.82
CA ASP A 149 -6.19 4.10 13.41
C ASP A 149 -7.37 3.35 12.76
N SER A 150 -8.35 2.85 13.54
CA SER A 150 -9.49 2.08 13.04
C SER A 150 -10.83 2.73 13.46
N PRO A 151 -11.26 3.78 12.75
CA PRO A 151 -12.55 4.40 13.03
C PRO A 151 -13.69 3.40 12.80
N THR A 152 -14.72 3.50 13.64
CA THR A 152 -15.98 2.79 13.43
C THR A 152 -16.90 3.64 12.54
N GLU A 153 -17.88 3.00 11.90
CA GLU A 153 -18.89 3.67 11.07
C GLU A 153 -18.35 4.43 9.85
N VAL A 154 -17.33 3.88 9.19
CA VAL A 154 -16.75 4.42 7.97
C VAL A 154 -17.74 4.31 6.82
N HIS A 155 -17.88 5.41 6.07
CA HIS A 155 -18.60 5.45 4.80
C HIS A 155 -17.62 5.52 3.64
N LEU A 156 -17.77 4.62 2.67
CA LEU A 156 -17.04 4.67 1.39
C LEU A 156 -17.93 5.25 0.30
N ALA A 157 -17.31 5.96 -0.64
CA ALA A 157 -18.03 6.42 -1.81
C ALA A 157 -18.48 5.25 -2.70
N GLU A 158 -19.66 5.35 -3.32
CA GLU A 158 -20.24 4.29 -4.17
C GLU A 158 -19.27 3.74 -5.22
N TRP A 159 -18.53 4.63 -5.89
CA TRP A 159 -17.55 4.24 -6.91
C TRP A 159 -16.38 3.42 -6.34
N MET A 160 -16.10 3.51 -5.03
CA MET A 160 -15.07 2.69 -4.38
C MET A 160 -15.55 1.26 -4.18
N TYR A 161 -16.81 1.06 -3.79
CA TYR A 161 -17.41 -0.28 -3.76
C TYR A 161 -17.32 -0.94 -5.14
N GLN A 162 -17.63 -0.19 -6.20
CA GLN A 162 -17.52 -0.70 -7.59
C GLN A 162 -16.08 -1.06 -7.99
N VAL A 163 -15.08 -0.31 -7.51
CA VAL A 163 -13.65 -0.64 -7.71
C VAL A 163 -13.28 -1.91 -6.97
N MET A 164 -13.70 -2.04 -5.71
CA MET A 164 -13.38 -3.20 -4.88
C MET A 164 -14.07 -4.46 -5.42
N ASP A 165 -15.32 -4.37 -5.89
CA ASP A 165 -16.00 -5.46 -6.60
C ASP A 165 -15.25 -5.89 -7.85
N TYR A 166 -14.80 -4.91 -8.65
CA TYR A 166 -14.03 -5.22 -9.84
C TYR A 166 -12.72 -5.93 -9.52
N LEU A 167 -11.96 -5.47 -8.52
CA LEU A 167 -10.73 -6.13 -8.10
C LEU A 167 -11.00 -7.53 -7.54
N HIS A 168 -12.10 -7.69 -6.80
CA HIS A 168 -12.55 -8.98 -6.29
C HIS A 168 -12.90 -9.96 -7.41
N ASP A 169 -13.66 -9.52 -8.43
CA ASP A 169 -14.00 -10.32 -9.60
C ASP A 169 -12.76 -10.69 -10.43
N VAL A 170 -11.82 -9.74 -10.60
CA VAL A 170 -10.53 -10.01 -11.23
C VAL A 170 -9.75 -11.06 -10.44
N ALA A 171 -9.67 -10.95 -9.11
CA ALA A 171 -8.96 -11.93 -8.29
C ALA A 171 -9.60 -13.32 -8.39
N LYS A 172 -10.92 -13.42 -8.25
CA LYS A 172 -11.68 -14.68 -8.36
C LYS A 172 -11.58 -15.33 -9.74
N SER A 173 -11.67 -14.55 -10.81
CA SER A 173 -11.54 -15.07 -12.18
C SER A 173 -10.16 -15.65 -12.47
N HIS A 174 -9.14 -15.26 -11.70
CA HIS A 174 -7.77 -15.80 -11.76
C HIS A 174 -7.48 -16.86 -10.68
N GLY A 175 -8.52 -17.39 -10.02
CA GLY A 175 -8.43 -18.51 -9.09
C GLY A 175 -7.86 -18.16 -7.70
N LEU A 176 -7.82 -16.88 -7.34
CA LEU A 176 -7.34 -16.45 -6.02
C LEU A 176 -8.42 -16.65 -4.95
N ASN A 177 -8.01 -17.10 -3.77
CA ASN A 177 -8.85 -17.25 -2.59
C ASN A 177 -8.57 -16.16 -1.53
N GLU A 178 -9.39 -16.13 -0.47
CA GLU A 178 -9.30 -15.13 0.61
C GLU A 178 -7.99 -15.17 1.39
N GLU A 179 -7.31 -16.32 1.44
CA GLU A 179 -6.02 -16.45 2.13
C GLU A 179 -4.88 -15.84 1.32
N GLN A 180 -5.04 -15.72 -0.01
CA GLN A 180 -4.00 -15.20 -0.90
C GLN A 180 -4.03 -13.67 -1.01
N THR A 181 -5.20 -13.03 -0.85
CA THR A 181 -5.29 -11.57 -0.99
C THR A 181 -6.51 -10.97 -0.30
N GLN A 182 -6.31 -9.79 0.29
CA GLN A 182 -7.39 -8.96 0.82
C GLN A 182 -8.44 -8.56 -0.24
N TYR A 183 -8.08 -8.58 -1.53
CA TYR A 183 -9.02 -8.28 -2.61
C TYR A 183 -10.03 -9.41 -2.83
N ALA A 184 -9.72 -10.64 -2.40
CA ALA A 184 -10.61 -11.79 -2.50
C ALA A 184 -11.55 -11.90 -1.29
N SER A 185 -11.24 -11.22 -0.18
CA SER A 185 -12.09 -11.18 1.01
C SER A 185 -13.38 -10.39 0.80
N ASP A 186 -14.44 -10.77 1.52
CA ASP A 186 -15.67 -9.96 1.60
C ASP A 186 -15.43 -8.68 2.42
N TYR A 187 -14.97 -7.65 1.72
CA TYR A 187 -14.66 -6.36 2.31
C TYR A 187 -15.90 -5.63 2.84
N ARG A 188 -17.12 -5.98 2.40
CA ARG A 188 -18.36 -5.37 2.91
C ARG A 188 -18.68 -5.86 4.32
N ALA A 189 -18.21 -7.04 4.68
CA ALA A 189 -18.34 -7.58 6.04
C ALA A 189 -17.34 -6.94 7.03
N HIS A 190 -16.48 -6.02 6.59
CA HIS A 190 -15.48 -5.41 7.46
C HIS A 190 -16.16 -4.62 8.61
N PRO A 191 -15.86 -4.90 9.89
CA PRO A 191 -16.58 -4.35 11.05
C PRO A 191 -16.62 -2.81 11.13
N CYS A 192 -15.69 -2.13 10.46
CA CYS A 192 -15.64 -0.68 10.44
C CYS A 192 -16.58 -0.05 9.39
N LEU A 193 -16.99 -0.78 8.36
CA LEU A 193 -17.88 -0.24 7.33
C LEU A 193 -19.32 -0.21 7.84
N LYS A 194 -19.99 0.91 7.63
CA LYS A 194 -21.44 0.98 7.81
C LYS A 194 -22.11 0.14 6.72
N LEU A 195 -22.94 -0.81 7.13
CA LEU A 195 -23.91 -1.44 6.25
C LEU A 195 -25.10 -0.47 6.15
N ASP A 196 -25.38 0.01 4.94
CA ASP A 196 -26.57 0.81 4.65
C ASP A 196 -27.85 -0.04 4.73
#